data_AF-A0A6L8H9N2-F1
#
_entry.id   AF-A0A6L8H9N2-F1
#
_cell.length_a   1.000
_cell.length_b   1.000
_cell.length_c   1.000
_cell.angle_alpha   90.00
_cell.angle_beta   90.00
_cell.angle_gamma   90.00
#
_symmetry.space_group_name_H-M   'P 1'
#
loop_
_entity.id
_entity.type
_entity.pdbx_description
1 polymer ?
#
loop_
_entity_poly.entity_id
_entity_poly.type
_entity_poly.pdbx_seq_one_letter_code
_entity_poly.pdbx_strand_id
1 'polypeptide(L)'
;MEQTIGLGEGEKLVAQKKVLRAMSEFVDGKAKILAGKPDEAIDEIEETLDYLKEALKMKGAESSDALIETMSNIDDLRQSLADGQAVSQEALEDVQAKLEALLLEM
;
A
#
# COMPACT_ATOMS: atom_id res chain seq x y z
N MET A 1 -13.72 -11.33 29.73
CA MET A 1 -12.32 -11.49 29.32
C MET A 1 -12.29 -11.31 27.82
N GLU A 2 -12.07 -10.07 27.37
CA GLU A 2 -11.82 -9.80 25.96
C GLU A 2 -10.39 -10.30 25.68
N GLN A 3 -10.29 -11.45 25.00
CA GLN A 3 -9.03 -11.84 24.39
C GLN A 3 -8.85 -10.93 23.18
N THR A 4 -8.06 -9.88 23.33
CA THR A 4 -7.42 -9.24 22.18
C THR A 4 -6.56 -10.30 21.52
N ILE A 5 -7.07 -10.89 20.44
CA ILE A 5 -6.30 -11.80 19.60
C ILE A 5 -5.31 -10.91 18.84
N GLY A 6 -4.22 -10.54 19.50
CA GLY A 6 -3.05 -10.04 18.82
C GLY A 6 -2.59 -11.12 17.83
N LEU A 7 -2.22 -10.70 16.63
CA LEU A 7 -1.62 -11.57 15.62
C LEU A 7 -0.58 -12.51 16.24
N GLY A 8 -0.65 -13.80 15.90
CA GLY A 8 0.47 -14.69 16.19
C GLY A 8 1.73 -14.21 15.47
N GLU A 9 2.91 -14.47 16.03
CA GLU A 9 4.20 -14.03 15.45
C GLU A 9 4.37 -14.42 13.97
N GLY A 10 3.84 -15.60 13.59
CA GLY A 10 3.80 -16.05 12.20
C GLY A 10 2.89 -15.19 11.31
N GLU A 11 1.70 -14.82 11.78
CA GLU A 11 0.76 -14.00 11.01
C GLU A 11 1.27 -12.56 10.85
N LYS A 12 1.93 -12.03 11.89
CA LYS A 12 2.63 -10.74 11.83
C LYS A 12 3.72 -10.73 10.76
N LEU A 13 4.56 -11.76 10.70
CA LEU A 13 5.61 -11.88 9.67
C LEU A 13 5.03 -11.99 8.26
N VAL A 14 3.91 -12.71 8.08
CA VAL A 14 3.25 -12.79 6.78
C VAL A 14 2.67 -11.44 6.39
N ALA A 15 2.04 -10.71 7.32
CA ALA A 15 1.51 -9.37 7.06
C ALA A 15 2.63 -8.38 6.69
N GLN A 16 3.76 -8.38 7.41
CA GLN A 16 4.94 -7.59 7.08
C GLN A 16 5.49 -7.92 5.70
N LYS A 17 5.55 -9.21 5.33
CA LYS A 17 5.96 -9.65 3.99
C LYS A 17 5.02 -9.10 2.91
N LYS A 18 3.73 -8.98 3.18
CA LYS A 18 2.76 -8.39 2.24
C LYS A 18 2.98 -6.90 2.08
N VAL A 19 3.20 -6.15 3.17
CA VAL A 19 3.54 -4.73 3.08
C VAL A 19 4.86 -4.51 2.32
N LEU A 20 5.89 -5.33 2.57
CA LEU A 20 7.14 -5.26 1.80
C LEU A 20 6.95 -5.52 0.31
N ARG A 21 6.03 -6.42 -0.08
CA ARG A 21 5.68 -6.64 -1.48
C ARG A 21 4.96 -5.43 -2.07
N ALA A 22 3.98 -4.88 -1.35
CA ALA A 22 3.32 -3.64 -1.75
C ALA A 22 4.32 -2.49 -1.97
N MET A 23 5.31 -2.34 -1.09
CA MET A 23 6.37 -1.33 -1.25
C MET A 23 7.21 -1.54 -2.51
N SER A 24 7.54 -2.79 -2.84
CA SER A 24 8.30 -3.13 -4.04
C SER A 24 7.52 -2.72 -5.30
N GLU A 25 6.26 -3.15 -5.41
CA GLU A 25 5.43 -2.81 -6.56
C GLU A 25 5.19 -1.29 -6.65
N PHE A 26 4.94 -0.64 -5.51
CA PHE A 26 4.76 0.81 -5.49
C PHE A 26 5.99 1.57 -6.00
N VAL A 27 7.21 1.13 -5.64
CA VAL A 27 8.45 1.73 -6.12
C VAL A 27 8.62 1.53 -7.63
N ASP A 28 8.27 0.36 -8.15
CA ASP A 28 8.32 0.07 -9.59
C ASP A 28 7.29 0.92 -10.36
N GLY A 29 6.05 1.03 -9.85
CA GLY A 29 5.02 1.92 -10.37
C GLY A 29 5.45 3.39 -10.34
N LYS A 30 6.01 3.86 -9.22
CA LYS A 30 6.58 5.21 -9.09
C LYS A 30 7.66 5.47 -10.13
N ALA A 31 8.58 4.53 -10.35
CA ALA A 31 9.62 4.65 -11.35
C ALA A 31 9.05 4.80 -12.77
N LYS A 32 7.99 4.05 -13.11
CA LYS A 32 7.29 4.15 -14.39
C LYS A 32 6.57 5.50 -14.57
N ILE A 33 5.89 6.00 -13.53
CA ILE A 33 5.27 7.33 -13.54
C ILE A 33 6.33 8.40 -13.83
N LEU A 34 7.46 8.37 -13.12
CA LEU A 34 8.56 9.32 -13.30
C LEU A 34 9.25 9.18 -14.66
N ALA A 35 9.21 8.00 -15.27
CA ALA A 35 9.70 7.75 -16.63
C ALA A 35 8.71 8.17 -17.74
N GLY A 36 7.55 8.72 -17.39
CA GLY A 36 6.52 9.12 -18.35
C GLY A 36 5.74 7.95 -18.94
N LYS A 37 5.65 6.84 -18.20
CA LYS A 37 4.90 5.62 -18.55
C LYS A 37 3.74 5.37 -17.56
N PRO A 38 2.79 6.30 -17.40
CA PRO A 38 1.73 6.18 -16.40
C PRO A 38 0.81 4.98 -16.66
N ASP A 39 0.53 4.65 -17.92
CA ASP A 39 -0.30 3.50 -18.28
C ASP A 39 0.33 2.18 -17.81
N GLU A 40 1.66 2.05 -17.97
CA GLU A 40 2.38 0.87 -17.49
C GLU A 40 2.40 0.80 -15.96
N ALA A 41 2.24 1.92 -15.25
CA ALA A 41 2.33 1.99 -13.79
C ALA A 41 1.02 1.59 -13.08
N ILE A 42 -0.11 1.65 -13.78
CA ILE A 42 -1.42 1.31 -13.20
C ILE A 42 -1.42 -0.13 -12.68
N ASP A 43 -0.85 -1.06 -13.44
CA ASP A 43 -0.76 -2.47 -13.05
C ASP A 43 0.00 -2.65 -11.72
N GLU A 44 1.15 -1.99 -11.53
CA GLU A 44 1.89 -2.07 -10.25
C GLU A 44 1.17 -1.40 -9.09
N ILE A 45 0.47 -0.29 -9.36
CA ILE A 45 -0.33 0.39 -8.34
C ILE A 45 -1.52 -0.49 -7.91
N GLU A 46 -2.11 -1.24 -8.84
CA GLU A 46 -3.15 -2.24 -8.55
C GLU A 46 -2.59 -3.41 -7.74
N GLU A 47 -1.43 -3.95 -8.10
CA GLU A 47 -0.76 -5.01 -7.32
C GLU A 47 -0.39 -4.54 -5.91
N THR A 48 0.04 -3.28 -5.77
CA THR A 48 0.29 -2.64 -4.46
C THR A 48 -0.96 -2.73 -3.58
N LEU A 49 -2.13 -2.34 -4.10
CA LEU A 49 -3.41 -2.40 -3.39
C LEU A 49 -3.78 -3.83 -2.98
N ASP A 50 -3.54 -4.81 -3.85
CA ASP A 50 -3.87 -6.19 -3.57
C ASP A 50 -3.03 -6.78 -2.44
N TYR A 51 -1.72 -6.47 -2.40
CA TYR A 51 -0.89 -6.85 -1.26
C TYR A 51 -1.32 -6.18 0.05
N LEU A 52 -1.75 -4.92 0.03
CA LEU A 52 -2.27 -4.24 1.22
C LEU A 52 -3.62 -4.82 1.68
N LYS A 53 -4.51 -5.20 0.75
CA LYS A 53 -5.75 -5.92 1.09
C LYS A 53 -5.46 -7.25 1.78
N GLU A 54 -4.43 -7.97 1.34
CA GLU A 54 -4.00 -9.21 2.00
C GLU A 54 -3.41 -8.96 3.39
N ALA A 55 -2.60 -7.92 3.56
CA ALA A 55 -2.10 -7.50 4.86
C ALA A 55 -3.26 -7.12 5.82
N LEU A 56 -4.27 -6.42 5.33
CA LEU A 56 -5.46 -6.02 6.09
C LEU A 56 -6.27 -7.22 6.57
N LYS A 57 -6.47 -8.22 5.70
CA LYS A 57 -7.16 -9.47 6.04
C LYS A 57 -6.46 -10.23 7.17
N MET A 58 -5.14 -10.10 7.28
CA MET A 58 -4.37 -10.72 8.35
C MET A 58 -4.53 -9.94 9.66
N LYS A 59 -4.34 -8.61 9.64
CA LYS A 59 -4.38 -7.76 10.85
C LYS A 59 -5.76 -7.67 11.51
N GLY A 60 -6.84 -7.93 10.77
CA GLY A 60 -8.22 -7.71 11.23
C GLY A 60 -8.65 -6.25 11.13
N ALA A 61 -9.97 -6.03 11.05
CA ALA A 61 -10.57 -4.73 10.76
C ALA A 61 -10.37 -3.68 11.87
N GLU A 62 -10.10 -4.10 13.11
CA GLU A 62 -10.07 -3.22 14.29
C GLU A 62 -8.69 -2.56 14.55
N SER A 63 -7.65 -2.84 13.76
CA SER A 63 -6.27 -2.37 14.04
C SER A 63 -5.54 -1.76 12.83
N SER A 64 -6.30 -1.18 11.88
CA SER A 64 -5.79 -0.91 10.54
C SER A 64 -6.21 0.42 9.91
N ASP A 65 -6.56 1.45 10.69
CA ASP A 65 -6.94 2.76 10.14
C ASP A 65 -5.87 3.34 9.21
N ALA A 66 -4.60 3.28 9.63
CA ALA A 66 -3.47 3.72 8.80
C ALA A 66 -3.34 2.91 7.49
N LEU A 67 -3.64 1.61 7.54
CA LEU A 67 -3.58 0.74 6.36
C LEU A 67 -4.70 1.06 5.38
N ILE A 68 -5.91 1.29 5.91
CA ILE A 68 -7.08 1.71 5.12
C ILE A 68 -6.84 3.09 4.49
N GLU A 69 -6.30 4.04 5.25
CA GLU A 69 -5.95 5.37 4.75
C GLU A 69 -4.89 5.29 3.64
N THR A 70 -3.85 4.47 3.83
CA THR A 70 -2.81 4.26 2.81
C THR A 70 -3.40 3.65 1.54
N MET A 71 -4.28 2.66 1.67
CA MET A 71 -5.00 2.08 0.53
C MET A 71 -5.88 3.09 -0.19
N SER A 72 -6.59 3.96 0.54
CA SER A 72 -7.40 5.03 -0.06
C SER A 72 -6.53 5.98 -0.89
N ASN A 73 -5.40 6.43 -0.34
CA ASN A 73 -4.47 7.30 -1.05
C ASN A 73 -3.91 6.65 -2.33
N ILE A 74 -3.61 5.35 -2.28
CA ILE A 74 -3.11 4.61 -3.45
C ILE A 74 -4.22 4.46 -4.50
N ASP A 75 -5.47 4.23 -4.10
CA ASP A 75 -6.59 4.16 -5.06
C ASP A 75 -6.88 5.53 -5.71
N ASP A 76 -6.75 6.63 -4.96
CA ASP A 76 -6.83 7.99 -5.52
C ASP A 76 -5.74 8.24 -6.56
N LEU A 77 -4.51 7.77 -6.30
CA LEU A 77 -3.40 7.81 -7.27
C LEU A 77 -3.72 6.98 -8.51
N ARG A 78 -4.19 5.74 -8.33
CA ARG A 78 -4.59 4.83 -9.41
C ARG A 78 -5.65 5.46 -10.30
N GLN A 79 -6.68 6.04 -9.68
CA GLN A 79 -7.78 6.69 -10.39
C GLN A 79 -7.28 7.91 -11.17
N SER A 80 -6.41 8.73 -10.57
CA SER A 80 -5.78 9.85 -11.26
C SER A 80 -5.00 9.39 -12.51
N LEU A 81 -4.22 8.31 -12.40
CA LEU A 81 -3.51 7.72 -13.54
C LEU A 81 -4.47 7.23 -14.62
N ALA A 82 -5.53 6.51 -14.23
CA ALA A 82 -6.54 5.98 -15.16
C ALA A 82 -7.30 7.09 -15.91
N ASP A 83 -7.52 8.22 -15.25
CA ASP A 83 -8.16 9.41 -15.84
C ASP A 83 -7.17 10.27 -16.66
N GLY A 84 -5.91 9.83 -16.78
CA GLY A 84 -4.86 10.56 -17.51
C GLY A 84 -4.41 11.84 -16.81
N GLN A 85 -4.70 11.98 -15.51
CA GLN A 85 -4.30 13.13 -14.71
C GLN A 85 -2.84 12.98 -14.26
N ALA A 86 -2.16 14.12 -14.19
CA ALA A 86 -0.80 14.15 -13.66
C ALA A 86 -0.82 13.88 -12.14
N VAL A 87 -0.01 12.91 -11.72
CA VAL A 87 0.28 12.66 -10.31
C VAL A 87 1.49 13.49 -9.89
N SER A 88 1.40 14.18 -8.76
CA SER A 88 2.52 14.98 -8.23
C SER A 88 3.57 14.09 -7.58
N GLN A 89 4.84 14.53 -7.62
CA GLN A 89 5.91 13.86 -6.88
C GLN A 89 5.63 13.83 -5.38
N GLU A 90 5.08 14.91 -4.83
CA GLU A 90 4.68 15.01 -3.41
C GLU A 90 3.70 13.89 -3.02
N ALA A 91 2.67 13.65 -3.83
CA ALA A 91 1.71 12.57 -3.55
C ALA A 91 2.35 11.17 -3.58
N LEU A 92 3.34 10.96 -4.45
CA LEU A 92 4.10 9.71 -4.52
C LEU A 92 5.00 9.52 -3.28
N GLU A 93 5.66 10.58 -2.81
CA GLU A 93 6.48 10.52 -1.59
C GLU A 93 5.61 10.32 -0.34
N ASP A 94 4.46 10.98 -0.27
CA ASP A 94 3.52 10.84 0.85
C ASP A 94 3.03 9.39 0.99
N VAL A 95 2.65 8.75 -0.13
CA VAL A 95 2.26 7.33 -0.11
C VAL A 95 3.43 6.43 0.27
N GLN A 96 4.63 6.70 -0.25
CA GLN A 96 5.81 5.92 0.13
C GLN A 96 6.09 5.99 1.63
N ALA A 97 6.05 7.20 2.21
CA ALA A 97 6.26 7.41 3.63
C ALA A 97 5.19 6.69 4.48
N LYS A 98 3.93 6.67 4.03
CA LYS A 98 2.87 5.90 4.70
C LYS A 98 3.11 4.40 4.65
N LEU A 99 3.55 3.86 3.52
CA LEU A 99 3.92 2.44 3.39
C LEU A 99 5.09 2.07 4.32
N GLU A 100 6.09 2.93 4.43
CA GLU A 100 7.22 2.75 5.36
C GLU A 100 6.76 2.78 6.82
N ALA A 101 5.87 3.70 7.18
CA ALA A 101 5.29 3.78 8.52
C ALA A 101 4.49 2.51 8.88
N LEU A 102 3.70 1.98 7.94
CA LEU A 102 2.95 0.73 8.14
C LEU A 102 3.87 -0.44 8.49
N LEU A 103 5.03 -0.54 7.85
CA LEU A 103 5.99 -1.60 8.13
C LEU A 103 6.57 -1.50 9.55
N LEU A 104 6.81 -0.28 10.04
CA LEU A 104 7.35 -0.03 11.38
C LEU A 104 6.33 -0.29 12.49
N GLU A 105 5.04 -0.16 12.19
CA GLU A 105 3.92 -0.36 13.13
C GLU A 105 3.42 -1.81 13.20
N MET A 106 3.88 -2.67 12.30
CA MET A 106 3.47 -4.08 12.24
C MET A 106 4.17 -4.94 13.26
#